data_AF-A0A962JHV3-F1
#
_entry.id   AF-A0A962JHV3-F1
#
_cell.length_a   1.000
_cell.length_b   1.000
_cell.length_c   1.000
_cell.angle_alpha   90.00
_cell.angle_beta   90.00
_cell.angle_gamma   90.00
#
_symmetry.space_group_name_H-M   'P 1'
#
loop_
_entity.id
_entity.type
_entity.pdbx_description
1 polymer ?
#
loop_
_entity_poly.entity_id
_entity_poly.type
_entity_poly.pdbx_seq_one_letter_code
_entity_poly.pdbx_strand_id
1 'polypeptide(L)'
;FEMLQELHEQLSRPPLILTTERLWSAYARVQASQVKGANSQRQLTDLIALVRFAIGLDGELRPFSEQVDKRFQEWIFRHNAQRSTAFSVEQTEWLRMMKNHIASSCGIERDDFGYAEFANKGGLQKVWALFGKELDVVMGEMNRELVA
;
A
#
# COMPACT_ATOMS: atom_id res chain seq x y z
N PHE A 1 11.16 -0.02 3.19
CA PHE A 1 10.64 1.29 3.65
C PHE A 1 11.74 2.35 3.77
N GLU A 2 12.95 2.00 4.24
CA GLU A 2 14.08 2.93 4.42
C GLU A 2 14.40 3.80 3.19
N MET A 3 14.48 3.21 1.99
CA MET A 3 14.75 3.98 0.75
C MET A 3 13.73 5.10 0.48
N LEU A 4 12.46 4.93 0.88
CA LEU A 4 11.44 5.98 0.74
C LEU A 4 11.64 7.09 1.76
N GLN A 5 12.03 6.75 2.99
CA GLN A 5 12.37 7.73 4.01
C GLN A 5 13.59 8.54 3.60
N GLU A 6 14.63 7.89 3.09
CA GLU A 6 15.81 8.58 2.58
C GLU A 6 15.45 9.52 1.43
N LEU A 7 14.67 9.06 0.44
CA LEU A 7 14.21 9.91 -0.65
C LEU A 7 13.40 11.12 -0.14
N HIS A 8 12.48 10.89 0.81
CA HIS A 8 11.70 11.97 1.43
C HIS A 8 12.59 13.01 2.09
N GLU A 9 13.58 12.57 2.86
CA GLU A 9 14.52 13.45 3.54
C GLU A 9 15.35 14.26 2.54
N GLN A 10 15.86 13.63 1.48
CA GLN A 10 16.64 14.32 0.46
C GLN A 10 15.81 15.37 -0.28
N LEU A 11 14.58 15.03 -0.69
CA LEU A 11 13.67 15.94 -1.38
C LEU A 11 13.25 17.13 -0.49
N SER A 12 13.11 16.90 0.81
CA SER A 12 12.68 17.92 1.77
C SER A 12 13.77 18.93 2.15
N ARG A 13 15.01 18.75 1.68
CA ARG A 13 16.10 19.68 1.96
C ARG A 13 15.97 21.02 1.20
N PRO A 14 16.51 22.11 1.76
CA PRO A 14 16.63 23.39 1.06
C PRO A 14 17.45 23.29 -0.25
N PRO A 15 17.25 24.22 -1.21
CA PRO A 15 16.35 25.37 -1.14
C PRO A 15 14.91 25.07 -1.56
N LEU A 16 14.67 23.94 -2.23
CA LEU A 16 13.38 23.69 -2.89
C LEU A 16 12.34 23.09 -1.95
N ILE A 17 12.74 22.29 -0.95
CA ILE A 17 11.85 21.67 0.05
C ILE A 17 10.68 20.96 -0.67
N LEU A 18 11.02 19.99 -1.52
CA LEU A 18 10.09 19.26 -2.40
C LEU A 18 9.35 18.16 -1.64
N THR A 19 8.55 18.56 -0.64
CA THR A 19 7.72 17.60 0.09
C THR A 19 6.69 16.93 -0.84
N THR A 20 6.23 15.74 -0.45
CA THR A 20 5.18 14.99 -1.16
C THR A 20 3.97 15.87 -1.48
N GLU A 21 3.51 16.65 -0.49
CA GLU A 21 2.39 17.60 -0.62
C GLU A 21 2.65 18.67 -1.70
N ARG A 22 3.85 19.25 -1.72
CA ARG A 22 4.21 20.31 -2.67
C ARG A 22 4.35 19.77 -4.08
N LEU A 23 4.98 18.61 -4.24
CA LEU A 23 5.11 17.95 -5.53
C LEU A 23 3.73 17.57 -6.10
N TRP A 24 2.87 16.97 -5.26
CA TRP A 24 1.52 16.61 -5.67
C TRP A 24 0.71 17.84 -6.10
N SER A 25 0.74 18.90 -5.31
CA SER A 25 0.05 20.16 -5.60
C SER A 25 0.57 20.81 -6.89
N ALA A 26 1.88 20.76 -7.13
CA ALA A 26 2.49 21.28 -8.36
C ALA A 26 2.01 20.51 -9.59
N TYR A 27 2.02 19.18 -9.55
CA TYR A 27 1.46 18.36 -10.63
C TYR A 27 -0.03 18.58 -10.82
N ALA A 28 -0.81 18.66 -9.74
CA ALA A 28 -2.25 18.92 -9.82
C ALA A 28 -2.56 20.26 -10.51
N ARG A 29 -1.69 21.26 -10.33
CA ARG A 29 -1.83 22.57 -10.97
C ARG A 29 -1.48 22.57 -12.45
N VAL A 30 -0.45 21.82 -12.86
CA VAL A 30 0.05 21.83 -14.25
C VAL A 30 -0.63 20.77 -15.12
N GLN A 31 -1.04 19.65 -14.53
CA GLN A 31 -1.55 18.45 -15.21
C GLN A 31 -2.86 17.97 -14.58
N ALA A 32 -3.80 18.89 -14.34
CA ALA A 32 -5.03 18.65 -13.58
C ALA A 32 -5.87 17.45 -14.06
N SER A 33 -5.86 17.12 -15.36
CA SER A 33 -6.59 15.96 -15.89
C SER A 33 -5.98 14.61 -15.47
N GLN A 34 -4.65 14.58 -15.26
CA GLN A 34 -3.86 13.39 -14.96
C GLN A 34 -3.66 13.14 -13.46
N VAL A 35 -3.97 14.12 -12.60
CA VAL A 35 -3.82 13.98 -11.14
C VAL A 35 -5.16 13.71 -10.47
N LYS A 36 -5.20 12.69 -9.61
CA LYS A 36 -6.37 12.34 -8.77
C LYS A 36 -6.04 12.52 -7.29
N GLY A 37 -7.08 12.52 -6.45
CA GLY A 37 -6.93 12.55 -4.99
C GLY A 37 -6.28 13.82 -4.45
N ALA A 38 -6.43 14.97 -5.10
CA ALA A 38 -5.78 16.22 -4.69
C ALA A 38 -6.15 16.70 -3.26
N ASN A 39 -7.24 16.17 -2.69
CA ASN A 39 -7.73 16.52 -1.36
C ASN A 39 -7.44 15.46 -0.28
N SER A 40 -6.78 14.34 -0.61
CA SER A 40 -6.46 13.31 0.39
C SER A 40 -5.15 13.66 1.12
N GLN A 41 -5.10 13.38 2.42
CA GLN A 41 -3.88 13.51 3.21
C GLN A 41 -2.79 12.61 2.63
N ARG A 42 -1.60 13.16 2.34
CA ARG A 42 -0.51 12.37 1.76
C ARG A 42 0.08 11.40 2.76
N GLN A 43 0.41 10.21 2.27
CA GLN A 43 1.22 9.24 2.98
C GLN A 43 2.64 9.23 2.43
N LEU A 44 3.61 8.71 3.20
CA LEU A 44 4.99 8.57 2.71
C LEU A 44 5.05 7.71 1.44
N THR A 45 4.18 6.70 1.36
CA THR A 45 4.05 5.77 0.24
C THR A 45 3.59 6.44 -1.06
N ASP A 46 2.97 7.62 -0.98
CA ASP A 46 2.64 8.43 -2.17
C ASP A 46 3.89 8.91 -2.94
N LEU A 47 5.08 8.87 -2.33
CA LEU A 47 6.32 9.08 -3.07
C LEU A 47 6.54 8.02 -4.16
N ILE A 48 6.06 6.79 -3.99
CA ILE A 48 6.11 5.77 -5.04
C ILE A 48 5.31 6.26 -6.26
N ALA A 49 4.07 6.70 -6.03
CA ALA A 49 3.21 7.19 -7.10
C ALA A 49 3.82 8.41 -7.80
N LEU A 50 4.41 9.34 -7.05
CA LEU A 50 5.11 10.50 -7.60
C LEU A 50 6.30 10.10 -8.48
N VAL A 51 7.15 9.18 -8.01
CA VAL A 51 8.32 8.73 -8.77
C VAL A 51 7.87 8.06 -10.06
N ARG A 52 6.93 7.11 -9.99
CA ARG A 52 6.42 6.37 -11.16
C ARG A 52 5.78 7.30 -12.20
N PHE A 53 5.02 8.28 -11.75
CA PHE A 53 4.45 9.32 -12.61
C PHE A 53 5.53 10.20 -13.25
N ALA A 54 6.49 10.68 -12.47
CA ALA A 54 7.54 11.57 -12.93
C ALA A 54 8.46 10.93 -13.98
N ILE A 55 8.70 9.62 -13.90
CA ILE A 55 9.50 8.86 -14.87
C ILE A 55 8.66 8.27 -16.03
N GLY A 56 7.35 8.55 -16.06
CA GLY A 56 6.46 8.13 -17.13
C GLY A 56 6.06 6.65 -17.12
N LEU A 57 6.23 5.94 -16.01
CA LEU A 57 5.71 4.57 -15.86
C LEU A 57 4.19 4.56 -15.73
N ASP A 58 3.63 5.53 -15.01
CA ASP A 58 2.19 5.69 -14.86
C ASP A 58 1.71 6.96 -15.56
N GLY A 59 0.63 6.86 -16.35
CA GLY A 59 0.06 8.00 -17.09
C GLY A 59 -0.83 8.91 -16.23
N GLU A 60 -1.12 8.51 -14.99
CA GLU A 60 -1.89 9.30 -14.03
C GLU A 60 -1.25 9.23 -12.64
N LEU A 61 -1.26 10.34 -11.92
CA LEU A 61 -0.83 10.42 -10.54
C LEU A 61 -2.03 10.18 -9.62
N ARG A 62 -2.05 9.03 -8.94
CA ARG A 62 -3.12 8.65 -8.00
C ARG A 62 -2.53 8.20 -6.67
N PRO A 63 -3.20 8.45 -5.53
CA PRO A 63 -2.69 8.03 -4.22
C PRO A 63 -2.33 6.54 -4.22
N PHE A 64 -1.20 6.20 -3.59
CA PHE A 64 -0.71 4.82 -3.60
C PHE A 64 -1.70 3.87 -2.94
N SER A 65 -2.39 4.31 -1.88
CA SER A 65 -3.46 3.56 -1.22
C SER A 65 -4.61 3.19 -2.15
N GLU A 66 -5.04 4.10 -3.05
CA GLU A 66 -6.08 3.81 -4.03
C GLU A 66 -5.64 2.75 -5.05
N GLN A 67 -4.35 2.74 -5.41
CA GLN A 67 -3.78 1.72 -6.31
C GLN A 67 -3.72 0.36 -5.62
N VAL A 68 -3.28 0.33 -4.36
CA VAL A 68 -3.28 -0.87 -3.52
C VAL A 68 -4.70 -1.42 -3.34
N ASP A 69 -5.70 -0.57 -3.11
CA ASP A 69 -7.10 -0.95 -3.00
C ASP A 69 -7.61 -1.64 -4.27
N LYS A 70 -7.34 -1.06 -5.44
CA LYS A 70 -7.73 -1.63 -6.73
C LYS A 70 -7.09 -2.99 -6.95
N ARG A 71 -5.77 -3.10 -6.72
CA ARG A 71 -5.04 -4.37 -6.87
C ARG A 71 -5.52 -5.43 -5.90
N PHE A 72 -5.88 -5.03 -4.68
CA PHE A 72 -6.43 -5.95 -3.69
C PHE A 72 -7.78 -6.50 -4.12
N GLN A 73 -8.66 -5.65 -4.70
CA GLN A 73 -9.94 -6.11 -5.25
C GLN A 73 -9.73 -7.16 -6.35
N GLU A 74 -8.81 -6.91 -7.28
CA GLU A 74 -8.46 -7.85 -8.35
C GLU A 74 -7.87 -9.15 -7.80
N TRP A 75 -6.91 -9.02 -6.86
CA TRP A 75 -6.23 -10.14 -6.22
C TRP A 75 -7.20 -11.05 -5.44
N ILE A 76 -8.04 -10.47 -4.57
CA ILE A 76 -8.95 -11.26 -3.74
C ILE A 76 -10.07 -11.90 -4.57
N PHE A 77 -10.55 -11.21 -5.61
CA PHE A 77 -11.52 -11.77 -6.55
C PHE A 77 -10.95 -12.99 -7.27
N ARG A 78 -9.72 -12.86 -7.80
CA ARG A 78 -9.03 -13.95 -8.47
C ARG A 78 -8.79 -15.14 -7.53
N HIS A 79 -8.37 -14.90 -6.29
CA HIS A 79 -8.20 -15.96 -5.30
C HIS A 79 -9.49 -16.69 -4.99
N ASN A 80 -10.58 -15.96 -4.74
CA ASN A 80 -11.88 -16.58 -4.44
C ASN A 80 -12.47 -17.34 -5.63
N ALA A 81 -12.12 -16.97 -6.86
CA ALA A 81 -12.54 -17.69 -8.06
C ALA A 81 -11.71 -18.95 -8.35
N GLN A 82 -10.44 -18.97 -7.96
CA GLN A 82 -9.50 -20.07 -8.25
C GLN A 82 -9.39 -21.12 -7.14
N ARG A 83 -9.76 -20.77 -5.91
CA ARG A 83 -9.73 -21.68 -4.76
C ARG A 83 -10.99 -22.55 -4.71
N SER A 84 -10.83 -23.78 -4.21
CA SER A 84 -11.94 -24.70 -3.92
C SER A 84 -12.88 -24.14 -2.83
N THR A 85 -12.35 -23.33 -1.92
CA THR A 85 -13.10 -22.59 -0.90
C THR A 85 -12.62 -21.15 -0.85
N ALA A 86 -13.57 -20.22 -0.93
CA ALA A 86 -13.32 -18.79 -0.74
C ALA A 86 -12.82 -18.50 0.69
N PHE A 87 -12.15 -17.36 0.87
CA PHE A 87 -11.76 -16.90 2.20
C PHE A 87 -12.99 -16.71 3.10
N SER A 88 -12.86 -17.09 4.37
CA SER A 88 -13.88 -16.82 5.37
C SER A 88 -14.03 -15.30 5.60
N VAL A 89 -15.13 -14.90 6.25
CA VAL A 89 -15.35 -13.50 6.65
C VAL A 89 -14.19 -13.00 7.51
N GLU A 90 -13.73 -13.83 8.45
CA GLU A 90 -12.63 -13.47 9.34
C GLU A 90 -11.29 -13.40 8.60
N GLN A 91 -10.98 -14.34 7.71
CA GLN A 91 -9.80 -14.27 6.86
C GLN A 91 -9.82 -13.02 5.98
N THR A 92 -10.97 -12.68 5.38
CA THR A 92 -11.14 -11.49 4.55
C THR A 92 -10.89 -10.20 5.32
N GLU A 93 -11.34 -10.13 6.58
CA GLU A 93 -11.06 -8.99 7.46
C GLU A 93 -9.56 -8.83 7.72
N TRP A 94 -8.86 -9.93 8.01
CA TRP A 94 -7.40 -9.92 8.17
C TRP A 94 -6.68 -9.48 6.89
N LEU A 95 -7.10 -9.98 5.72
CA LEU A 95 -6.55 -9.56 4.43
C LEU A 95 -6.75 -8.06 4.18
N ARG A 96 -7.90 -7.49 4.56
CA ARG A 96 -8.14 -6.04 4.47
C ARG A 96 -7.22 -5.24 5.38
N MET A 97 -6.96 -5.72 6.60
CA MET A 97 -6.02 -5.08 7.52
C MET A 97 -4.59 -5.14 6.99
N MET A 98 -4.15 -6.30 6.50
CA MET A 98 -2.84 -6.47 5.87
C MET A 98 -2.68 -5.54 4.66
N LYS A 99 -3.72 -5.41 3.83
CA LYS A 99 -3.76 -4.47 2.71
C LYS A 99 -3.63 -3.02 3.17
N ASN A 100 -4.33 -2.62 4.23
CA ASN A 100 -4.22 -1.25 4.77
C ASN A 100 -2.81 -0.97 5.30
N HIS A 101 -2.20 -1.96 5.96
CA HIS A 101 -0.81 -1.86 6.39
C HIS A 101 0.12 -1.65 5.19
N ILE A 102 0.06 -2.53 4.18
CA ILE A 102 0.84 -2.42 2.94
C ILE A 102 0.67 -1.05 2.26
N ALA A 103 -0.54 -0.48 2.23
CA ALA A 103 -0.78 0.84 1.67
C ALA A 103 0.02 1.96 2.37
N SER A 104 0.34 1.77 3.65
CA SER A 104 1.05 2.75 4.49
C SER A 104 2.53 2.46 4.71
N SER A 105 2.98 1.20 4.56
CA SER A 105 4.37 0.76 4.81
C SER A 105 5.07 0.13 3.60
N CYS A 106 4.35 -0.06 2.49
CA CYS A 106 4.81 -0.70 1.25
C CYS A 106 5.17 -2.20 1.38
N GLY A 107 4.71 -2.86 2.44
CA GLY A 107 4.91 -4.29 2.62
C GLY A 107 4.34 -4.75 3.95
N ILE A 108 4.28 -6.06 4.15
CA ILE A 108 3.98 -6.67 5.44
C ILE A 108 4.90 -7.86 5.70
N GLU A 109 5.40 -7.93 6.92
CA GLU A 109 6.25 -8.98 7.46
C GLU A 109 5.62 -9.54 8.76
N ARG A 110 6.17 -10.64 9.27
CA ARG A 110 5.61 -11.28 10.48
C ARG A 110 5.70 -10.38 11.71
N ASP A 111 6.75 -9.56 11.79
CA ASP A 111 6.99 -8.67 12.92
C ASP A 111 5.96 -7.54 12.98
N ASP A 112 5.37 -7.16 11.84
CA ASP A 112 4.33 -6.13 11.76
C ASP A 112 3.05 -6.54 12.50
N PHE A 113 2.78 -7.83 12.68
CA PHE A 113 1.65 -8.30 13.49
C PHE A 113 1.79 -7.98 14.99
N GLY A 114 2.94 -7.45 15.42
CA GLY A 114 3.13 -6.87 16.74
C GLY A 114 2.55 -5.44 16.88
N TYR A 115 2.24 -4.76 15.78
CA TYR A 115 1.65 -3.42 15.83
C TYR A 115 0.22 -3.44 16.34
N ALA A 116 -0.18 -2.34 16.99
CA ALA A 116 -1.47 -2.23 17.69
C ALA A 116 -2.68 -2.60 16.83
N GLU A 117 -2.67 -2.27 15.53
CA GLU A 117 -3.75 -2.59 14.61
C GLU A 117 -4.02 -4.11 14.51
N PHE A 118 -2.97 -4.94 14.58
CA PHE A 118 -3.07 -6.40 14.55
C PHE A 118 -3.10 -7.01 15.95
N ALA A 119 -2.25 -6.52 16.86
CA ALA A 119 -2.12 -7.01 18.22
C ALA A 119 -3.45 -6.94 18.99
N ASN A 120 -4.23 -5.86 18.79
CA ASN A 120 -5.56 -5.71 19.38
C ASN A 120 -6.58 -6.75 18.89
N LYS A 121 -6.28 -7.45 17.77
CA LYS A 121 -7.08 -8.56 17.24
C LYS A 121 -6.45 -9.94 17.49
N GLY A 122 -5.39 -10.03 18.31
CA GLY A 122 -4.70 -11.27 18.65
C GLY A 122 -3.39 -11.51 17.87
N GLY A 123 -2.96 -10.54 17.06
CA GLY A 123 -1.63 -10.50 16.43
C GLY A 123 -1.25 -11.74 15.62
N LEU A 124 0.04 -12.07 15.63
CA LEU A 124 0.62 -13.16 14.83
C LEU A 124 -0.04 -14.52 15.14
N GLN A 125 -0.39 -14.79 16.40
CA GLN A 125 -1.03 -16.04 16.78
C GLN A 125 -2.41 -16.20 16.13
N LYS A 126 -3.21 -15.12 16.11
CA LYS A 126 -4.55 -15.17 15.53
C LYS A 126 -4.50 -15.34 14.01
N VAL A 127 -3.68 -14.58 13.31
CA VAL A 127 -3.54 -14.71 11.86
C VAL A 127 -2.95 -16.08 11.48
N TRP A 128 -2.01 -16.62 12.27
CA TRP A 128 -1.51 -17.98 12.07
C TRP A 128 -2.60 -19.04 12.26
N ALA A 129 -3.50 -18.88 13.23
CA ALA A 129 -4.63 -19.80 13.40
C ALA A 129 -5.59 -19.78 12.20
N LEU A 130 -5.68 -18.65 11.47
CA LEU A 130 -6.56 -18.49 10.32
C LEU A 130 -5.97 -18.99 9.00
N PHE A 131 -4.68 -18.77 8.77
CA PHE A 131 -4.02 -19.08 7.50
C PHE A 131 -3.02 -20.24 7.60
N GLY A 132 -2.53 -20.54 8.80
CA GLY A 132 -1.55 -21.59 9.05
C GLY A 132 -0.32 -21.45 8.14
N LYS A 133 0.02 -22.55 7.46
CA LYS A 133 1.17 -22.62 6.55
C LYS A 133 1.01 -21.75 5.29
N GLU A 134 -0.21 -21.31 4.96
CA GLU A 134 -0.42 -20.42 3.81
C GLU A 134 -0.08 -18.97 4.10
N LEU A 135 0.13 -18.59 5.37
CA LEU A 135 0.32 -17.19 5.75
C LEU A 135 1.47 -16.54 4.98
N ASP A 136 2.63 -17.19 4.90
CA ASP A 136 3.80 -16.63 4.21
C ASP A 136 3.59 -16.53 2.69
N VAL A 137 2.84 -17.48 2.12
CA VAL A 137 2.51 -17.46 0.69
C VAL A 137 1.62 -16.26 0.39
N VAL A 138 0.55 -16.10 1.18
CA VAL A 138 -0.41 -14.99 1.03
C VAL A 138 0.28 -13.63 1.27
N MET A 139 1.11 -13.50 2.31
CA MET A 139 1.89 -12.27 2.55
C MET A 139 2.82 -11.97 1.37
N GLY A 140 3.53 -12.98 0.86
CA GLY A 140 4.44 -12.82 -0.26
C GLY A 140 3.72 -12.43 -1.56
N GLU A 141 2.55 -13.00 -1.82
CA GLU A 141 1.70 -12.63 -2.95
C GLU A 141 1.19 -11.19 -2.81
N MET A 142 0.66 -10.82 -1.64
CA MET A 142 0.18 -9.46 -1.40
C MET A 142 1.30 -8.42 -1.52
N ASN A 143 2.49 -8.67 -0.96
CA ASN A 143 3.63 -7.76 -1.09
C ASN A 143 4.05 -7.56 -2.55
N ARG A 144 4.02 -8.62 -3.37
CA ARG A 144 4.39 -8.50 -4.79
C ARG A 144 3.30 -7.83 -5.60
N GLU A 145 2.06 -8.24 -5.45
CA GLU A 145 0.99 -7.84 -6.36
C GLU A 145 0.33 -6.53 -6.00
N LEU A 146 0.26 -6.18 -4.71
CA LEU A 146 -0.38 -4.93 -4.30
C LEU A 146 0.56 -3.73 -4.48
N VAL A 147 1.88 -3.94 -4.41
CA VAL A 147 2.90 -2.88 -4.49
C VAL A 147 3.38 -2.61 -5.93
N ALA A 148 3.12 -3.53 -6.87
CA ALA A 148 3.64 -3.56 -8.26
C ALA A 148 3.64 -2.24 -9.08
#